data_AF-A0A089HQN3-F1
#
_entry.id   AF-A0A089HQN3-F1
#
_cell.length_a   1.000
_cell.length_b   1.000
_cell.length_c   1.000
_cell.angle_alpha   90.00
_cell.angle_beta   90.00
_cell.angle_gamma   90.00
#
_symmetry.space_group_name_H-M   'P 1'
#
loop_
_entity.id
_entity.type
_entity.pdbx_description
1 polymer ?
#
loop_
_entity_poly.entity_id
_entity_poly.type
_entity_poly.pdbx_seq_one_letter_code
_entity_poly.pdbx_strand_id
1 'polypeptide(L)' 'MIIKSRWKSERLLIGDLNSQEIDEVQELYKTSSDISLWGKEETEAEFIRHCFLEGDLPPNGIKKNLKYKRLKRILKVTI' A
#
# COMPACT_ATOMS: atom_id res chain seq x y z
N MET A 1 -19.98 3.72 11.44
CA MET A 1 -19.60 2.59 10.58
C MET A 1 -18.19 2.15 10.94
N ILE A 2 -18.02 1.01 11.60
CA ILE A 2 -16.69 0.50 11.98
C ILE A 2 -16.15 -0.32 10.80
N ILE A 3 -15.30 0.30 9.97
CA ILE A 3 -14.55 -0.46 8.96
C ILE A 3 -13.47 -1.25 9.73
N LYS A 4 -13.58 -2.58 9.73
CA LYS A 4 -12.56 -3.44 10.35
C LYS A 4 -11.19 -3.13 9.75
N SER A 5 -10.16 -3.00 10.60
CA SER A 5 -8.78 -2.70 10.20
C SER A 5 -8.20 -3.75 9.25
N ARG A 6 -8.71 -4.99 9.33
CA ARG A 6 -8.27 -6.14 8.54
C ARG A 6 -9.45 -6.91 7.97
N TRP A 7 -9.36 -7.24 6.69
CA TRP A 7 -10.30 -8.08 5.97
C TRP A 7 -9.56 -9.27 5.37
N LYS A 8 -10.15 -10.45 5.45
CA LYS A 8 -9.56 -11.69 4.96
C LYS A 8 -10.58 -12.42 4.10
N SER A 9 -10.20 -12.77 2.88
CA SER A 9 -10.89 -13.76 2.07
C SER A 9 -10.09 -15.07 2.05
N GLU A 10 -10.57 -16.08 1.34
CA GLU A 10 -9.84 -17.35 1.19
C GLU A 10 -8.45 -17.17 0.56
N ARG A 11 -8.27 -16.15 -0.28
CA ARG A 11 -7.07 -15.95 -1.10
C ARG A 11 -6.39 -14.60 -0.90
N LEU A 12 -7.03 -13.66 -0.20
CA LEU A 12 -6.51 -12.30 -0.04
C LEU A 12 -6.56 -11.85 1.41
N LEU A 13 -5.51 -11.15 1.81
CA LEU A 13 -5.44 -10.41 3.05
C LEU A 13 -5.38 -8.92 2.72
N ILE A 14 -6.36 -8.18 3.23
CA ILE A 14 -6.43 -6.72 3.13
C ILE A 14 -6.17 -6.17 4.53
N GLY A 15 -5.20 -5.28 4.65
CA GLY A 15 -4.85 -4.68 5.93
C GLY A 15 -4.27 -3.29 5.76
N ASP A 16 -4.08 -2.59 6.87
CA ASP A 16 -3.27 -1.37 6.86
C ASP A 16 -1.82 -1.75 6.52
N LEU A 17 -1.18 -0.92 5.70
CA LEU A 17 0.28 -0.97 5.53
C LEU A 17 0.92 -0.58 6.86
N ASN A 18 1.95 -1.29 7.28
CA ASN A 18 2.72 -0.95 8.48
C ASN A 18 4.11 -0.44 8.09
N SER A 19 4.80 0.19 9.04
CA SER A 19 6.12 0.78 8.77
C SER A 19 7.20 -0.25 8.43
N GLN A 20 7.09 -1.48 8.92
CA GLN A 20 8.04 -2.57 8.66
C GLN A 20 7.93 -3.12 7.23
N GLU A 21 6.79 -2.89 6.57
CA GLU A 21 6.48 -3.39 5.23
C GLU A 21 6.69 -2.35 4.13
N ILE A 22 7.00 -1.09 4.49
CA ILE A 22 7.17 0.00 3.51
C ILE A 22 8.24 -0.37 2.49
N ASP A 23 9.38 -0.86 2.96
CA ASP A 23 10.55 -1.14 2.12
C ASP A 23 10.27 -2.30 1.15
N GLU A 24 9.63 -3.36 1.65
CA GLU A 24 9.18 -4.50 0.83
C GLU A 24 8.22 -4.02 -0.27
N VAL A 25 7.23 -3.20 0.09
CA VAL A 25 6.23 -2.71 -0.86
C VAL A 25 6.84 -1.70 -1.84
N GLN A 26 7.80 -0.89 -1.41
CA GLN A 26 8.53 0.04 -2.27
C GLN A 26 9.35 -0.69 -3.33
N GLU A 27 10.01 -1.80 -2.98
CA GLU A 27 10.75 -2.61 -3.95
C GLU A 27 9.81 -3.33 -4.92
N LEU A 28 8.66 -3.83 -4.46
CA LEU A 28 7.61 -4.36 -5.35
C LEU A 28 7.07 -3.30 -6.31
N TYR A 29 6.88 -2.07 -5.82
CA TYR A 29 6.44 -0.94 -6.64
C TYR A 29 7.48 -0.63 -7.74
N LYS A 30 8.77 -0.57 -7.40
CA LYS A 30 9.87 -0.31 -8.37
C LYS A 30 10.03 -1.41 -9.41
N THR A 31 9.83 -2.66 -9.02
CA THR A 31 10.03 -3.83 -9.88
C THR A 31 8.80 -4.18 -10.73
N SER A 32 7.67 -3.50 -10.49
CA SER A 32 6.44 -3.72 -11.25
C SER A 32 6.54 -3.18 -12.68
N SER A 33 6.45 -4.07 -13.66
CA SER A 33 6.44 -3.72 -15.09
C SER A 33 5.28 -2.82 -15.49
N ASP A 34 4.19 -2.86 -14.72
CA ASP A 34 2.92 -2.23 -15.07
C ASP A 34 2.76 -0.85 -14.42
N ILE A 35 3.74 -0.37 -13.65
CA ILE A 35 3.62 0.87 -12.87
C ILE A 35 3.32 2.10 -13.75
N SER A 36 3.90 2.13 -14.95
CA SER A 36 3.71 3.18 -15.95
C SER A 36 2.26 3.25 -16.47
N LEU A 37 1.49 2.16 -16.37
CA LEU A 37 0.09 2.11 -16.78
C LEU A 37 -0.86 2.79 -15.79
N TRP A 38 -0.38 3.12 -14.59
CA TRP A 38 -1.19 3.78 -13.55
C TRP A 38 -1.23 5.31 -13.71
N GLY A 39 -0.71 5.84 -14.82
CA GLY A 39 -0.80 7.26 -15.17
C GLY A 39 0.05 8.19 -14.32
N LYS A 40 0.99 7.65 -13.52
CA LYS A 40 2.02 8.42 -12.84
C LYS A 40 3.31 8.34 -13.65
N GLU A 41 3.79 9.49 -14.12
CA GLU A 41 5.04 9.60 -14.90
C GLU A 41 6.28 9.35 -14.04
N GLU A 42 6.16 9.42 -12.71
CA GLU A 42 7.29 9.32 -11.82
C GLU A 42 7.33 7.98 -11.09
N THR A 43 8.27 7.15 -11.51
CA THR A 43 8.94 6.14 -10.69
C THR A 43 9.79 6.84 -9.62
N GLU A 44 9.18 7.68 -8.79
CA GLU A 44 9.87 8.21 -7.62
C GLU A 44 10.31 7.02 -6.78
N ALA A 45 11.63 6.90 -6.58
CA ALA A 45 12.26 5.79 -5.89
C ALA A 45 11.76 5.61 -4.45
N GLU A 46 11.02 6.59 -3.93
CA GLU A 46 10.48 6.64 -2.57
C GLU A 46 8.97 6.88 -2.53
N PHE A 47 8.23 6.71 -3.62
CA PHE A 47 6.81 7.01 -3.70
C PHE A 47 5.95 6.37 -2.58
N ILE A 48 6.20 5.08 -2.25
CA ILE A 48 5.49 4.39 -1.17
C ILE A 48 5.86 4.95 0.19
N ARG A 49 7.14 5.33 0.39
CA ARG A 49 7.60 6.01 1.61
C ARG A 49 6.93 7.38 1.75
N HIS A 50 6.94 8.19 0.69
CA HIS A 50 6.27 9.51 0.64
C HIS A 50 4.80 9.41 0.99
N CYS A 51 4.08 8.49 0.33
CA CYS A 51 2.70 8.18 0.64
C CYS A 51 2.51 7.87 2.14
N PHE A 52 3.30 6.94 2.68
CA PHE A 52 3.13 6.52 4.07
C PHE A 52 3.50 7.61 5.09
N LEU A 53 4.56 8.38 4.84
CA LEU A 53 5.15 9.33 5.79
C LEU A 53 4.57 10.73 5.70
N GLU A 54 4.17 11.18 4.51
CA GLU A 54 3.66 12.52 4.28
C GLU A 54 2.20 12.43 3.85
N GLY A 55 1.96 11.60 2.83
CA GLY A 55 0.68 11.45 2.17
C GLY A 55 0.34 12.67 1.32
N ASP A 56 -0.30 12.44 0.18
CA ASP A 56 -0.78 13.52 -0.71
C ASP A 56 -2.07 14.12 -0.13
N LEU A 57 -1.92 14.86 0.97
CA LEU A 57 -3.03 15.47 1.67
C LEU A 57 -3.56 16.66 0.86
N PRO A 58 -4.89 16.78 0.68
CA PRO A 58 -5.46 18.01 0.15
C PRO A 58 -5.14 19.19 1.10
N PRO A 59 -5.28 20.45 0.66
CA PRO A 59 -5.14 21.60 1.56
C PRO A 59 -6.01 21.42 2.81
N ASN A 60 -5.41 21.60 4.00
CA ASN A 60 -6.02 21.32 5.31
C ASN A 60 -6.31 19.83 5.64
N GLY A 61 -5.78 18.90 4.85
CA GLY A 61 -5.91 17.46 5.10
C GLY A 61 -5.19 17.02 6.37
N ILE A 62 -5.81 16.11 7.13
CA ILE A 62 -5.23 15.56 8.35
C ILE A 62 -4.78 14.13 8.07
N LYS A 63 -3.47 13.88 8.24
CA LYS A 63 -2.84 12.58 7.98
C LYS A 63 -3.53 11.39 8.68
N LYS A 64 -4.04 11.58 9.91
CA LYS A 64 -4.76 10.55 10.67
C LYS A 64 -5.99 9.99 9.95
N ASN A 65 -6.55 10.75 8.99
CA ASN A 65 -7.72 10.35 8.20
C ASN A 65 -7.33 9.61 6.92
N LEU A 66 -6.05 9.65 6.53
CA LEU A 66 -5.51 8.94 5.38
C LEU A 66 -4.97 7.58 5.82
N LYS A 67 -5.43 6.49 5.18
CA LYS A 67 -4.97 5.12 5.47
C LYS A 67 -4.57 4.40 4.21
N TYR A 68 -3.33 3.95 4.17
CA TYR A 68 -2.83 3.10 3.10
C TYR A 68 -3.18 1.64 3.39
N LYS A 69 -3.88 1.01 2.44
CA LYS A 69 -4.23 -0.40 2.51
C LYS A 69 -3.29 -1.19 1.63
N ARG A 70 -2.85 -2.33 2.14
CA ARG A 70 -2.12 -3.35 1.37
C ARG A 70 -3.02 -4.52 1.04
N LEU A 71 -2.74 -5.13 -0.11
CA LEU A 71 -3.33 -6.39 -0.57
C LEU A 71 -2.21 -7.42 -0.66
N LYS A 72 -2.29 -8.50 0.13
CA LYS A 72 -1.36 -9.64 0.02
C LYS A 72 -2.15 -10.90 -0.34
N ARG A 73 -1.64 -11.68 -1.30
CA ARG A 73 -2.21 -13.00 -1.63
C ARG A 73 -1.83 -13.99 -0.52
N ILE A 74 -2.79 -14.80 -0.10
CA ILE A 74 -2.56 -15.90 0.82
C ILE A 74 -2.11 -17.09 -0.02
N LEU A 75 -0.82 -17.41 0.03
CA LEU A 75 -0.30 -18.65 -0.51
C LEU A 75 -0.52 -19.74 0.54
N LYS A 76 -1.51 -20.62 0.33
CA LYS A 76 -1.55 -21.89 1.06
C LYS A 76 -0.48 -22.79 0.47
N VAL A 77 0.63 -22.97 1.17
CA VAL A 77 1.54 -24.09 0.92
C VAL A 77 0.84 -25.31 1.52
N THR A 78 0.20 -26.11 0.68
CA THR A 78 -0.25 -27.45 1.07
C THR A 78 0.95 -28.36 0.87
N ILE A 79 1.53 -28.85 1.97
CA ILE A 79 2.54 -29.93 1.98
C ILE A 79 1.78 -31.25 1.98
#